data_AF-A0A812LBL6-F1
#
_entry.id   AF-A0A812LBL6-F1
#
_cell.length_a   1.000
_cell.length_b   1.000
_cell.length_c   1.000
_cell.angle_alpha   90.00
_cell.angle_beta   90.00
_cell.angle_gamma   90.00
#
_symmetry.space_group_name_H-M   'P 1'
#
loop_
_entity.id
_entity.type
_entity.pdbx_description
1 polymer ?
#
loop_
_entity_poly.entity_id
_entity_poly.type
_entity_poly.pdbx_seq_one_letter_code
_entity_poly.pdbx_strand_id
1 'polypeptide(L)'
;MAAGSSPIEITVLNLGGGEIAKLTAEPDVTMKALKEELARKIRLPGLRQSLTYNDRVLQDTETGSALGWSGAVSIYMIAKSVDLDGHITCLRRQEKPEAKAGLPEIEIRILCDLVEEIFMREPVLLELEPPLVVGGTLASSVGQLNAIIERCGEPGEVQYLFLGNYLSKGRMPIHGVDLLTLLYCFKCRHPSNVFPLRGKQECASISRVYGFYDECKRRYNFKLWKRMIQTMNCMSFARTSHTGPARQDRPTEVPDTGLLCDLLWDPLTGVRGWAEMDKGVSYVFGEDIVHGFLERNNLDLICRTSQVVEGGYEYFADRKLVTLFSCANYVGEFDNTAAVMLVDAEMQHTFVTYR
;
A
#
# COMPACT_ATOMS: atom_id res chain seq x y z
N MET A 1 -47.11 23.84 17.41
CA MET A 1 -46.88 22.90 16.29
C MET A 1 -45.76 23.48 15.46
N ALA A 2 -44.55 22.93 15.54
CA ALA A 2 -43.43 23.39 14.72
C ALA A 2 -43.78 23.14 13.24
N ALA A 3 -43.68 24.18 12.41
CA ALA A 3 -43.89 24.05 10.98
C ALA A 3 -42.91 22.99 10.46
N GLY A 4 -43.44 21.85 10.00
CA GLY A 4 -42.65 20.83 9.33
C GLY A 4 -42.08 21.47 8.07
N SER A 5 -40.78 21.76 8.10
CA SER A 5 -40.08 22.35 6.98
C SER A 5 -39.98 21.31 5.87
N SER A 6 -40.43 21.67 4.66
CA SER A 6 -40.43 20.74 3.54
C SER A 6 -39.01 20.23 3.22
N PRO A 7 -38.85 18.94 2.85
CA PRO A 7 -37.55 18.40 2.48
C PRO A 7 -36.94 19.13 1.29
N ILE A 8 -35.61 19.24 1.29
CA ILE A 8 -34.82 19.88 0.24
C ILE A 8 -34.43 18.81 -0.79
N GLU A 9 -34.64 19.11 -2.07
CA GLU A 9 -34.11 18.30 -3.17
C GLU A 9 -32.74 18.82 -3.57
N ILE A 10 -31.72 17.95 -3.53
CA ILE A 10 -30.34 18.32 -3.81
C ILE A 10 -29.88 17.56 -5.05
N THR A 11 -29.52 18.30 -6.09
CA THR A 11 -28.88 17.76 -7.29
C THR A 11 -27.38 18.05 -7.22
N VAL A 12 -26.58 16.99 -7.34
CA VAL A 12 -25.11 17.08 -7.28
C VAL A 12 -24.56 16.99 -8.69
N LEU A 13 -23.86 18.04 -9.10
CA LEU A 13 -23.25 18.18 -10.43
C LEU A 13 -21.74 17.99 -10.35
N ASN A 14 -21.13 17.48 -11.42
CA ASN A 14 -19.69 17.56 -11.62
C ASN A 14 -19.29 18.97 -12.10
N LEU A 15 -17.98 19.25 -12.16
CA LEU A 15 -17.48 20.54 -12.67
C LEU A 15 -17.88 20.83 -14.13
N GLY A 16 -18.18 19.80 -14.93
CA GLY A 16 -18.70 19.93 -16.29
C GLY A 16 -20.21 20.14 -16.37
N GLY A 17 -20.91 20.32 -15.24
CA GLY A 17 -22.36 20.50 -15.17
C GLY A 17 -23.19 19.23 -15.35
N GLY A 18 -22.56 18.06 -15.44
CA GLY A 18 -23.25 16.77 -15.53
C GLY A 18 -23.77 16.29 -14.17
N GLU A 19 -25.00 15.80 -14.13
CA GLU A 19 -25.63 15.24 -12.93
C GLU A 19 -24.94 13.94 -12.50
N ILE A 20 -24.49 13.88 -11.24
CA ILE A 20 -23.83 12.71 -10.63
C ILE A 20 -24.78 11.98 -9.68
N ALA A 21 -25.59 12.73 -8.93
CA ALA A 21 -26.53 12.17 -7.96
C ALA A 21 -27.68 13.13 -7.63
N LYS A 22 -28.80 12.54 -7.20
CA LYS A 22 -29.92 13.24 -6.55
C LYS A 22 -30.19 12.71 -5.16
N LEU A 23 -30.48 13.62 -4.24
CA LEU A 23 -30.68 13.36 -2.82
C LEU A 23 -31.90 14.16 -2.35
N THR A 24 -32.51 13.67 -1.27
CA THR A 24 -33.52 14.42 -0.53
C THR A 24 -33.02 14.49 0.92
N ALA A 25 -33.04 15.67 1.51
CA ALA A 25 -32.54 15.87 2.86
C ALA A 25 -33.42 16.84 3.67
N GLU A 26 -33.45 16.66 4.98
CA GLU A 26 -34.11 17.59 5.89
C GLU A 26 -33.37 18.95 5.92
N PRO A 27 -34.08 20.06 6.17
CA PRO A 27 -33.46 21.38 6.19
C PRO A 27 -32.35 21.58 7.23
N ASP A 28 -32.31 20.77 8.28
CA ASP A 28 -31.26 20.80 9.30
C ASP A 28 -30.11 19.82 9.03
N VAL A 29 -30.08 19.15 7.86
CA VAL A 29 -28.99 18.23 7.49
C VAL A 29 -27.63 18.93 7.55
N THR A 30 -26.65 18.27 8.17
CA THR A 30 -25.26 18.76 8.17
C THR A 30 -24.57 18.43 6.85
N MET A 31 -23.61 19.27 6.43
CA MET A 31 -22.80 18.97 5.25
C MET A 31 -22.04 17.66 5.37
N LYS A 32 -21.60 17.31 6.59
CA LYS A 32 -21.01 16.00 6.87
C LYS A 32 -21.98 14.85 6.55
N ALA A 33 -23.22 14.90 7.05
CA ALA A 33 -24.22 13.86 6.80
C ALA A 33 -24.59 13.79 5.31
N LEU A 34 -24.67 14.94 4.63
CA LEU A 34 -24.93 15.00 3.19
C LEU A 34 -23.81 14.30 2.39
N LYS A 35 -22.55 14.59 2.72
CA LYS A 35 -21.37 13.95 2.11
C LYS A 35 -21.30 12.44 2.37
N GLU A 36 -21.68 12.00 3.58
CA GLU A 36 -21.78 10.57 3.92
C GLU A 36 -22.84 9.85 3.08
N GLU A 37 -24.01 10.45 2.90
CA GLU A 37 -25.07 9.89 2.06
C GLU A 37 -24.70 9.89 0.57
N LEU A 38 -24.06 10.96 0.10
CA LEU A 38 -23.45 10.99 -1.23
C LEU A 38 -22.43 9.88 -1.40
N ALA A 39 -21.55 9.68 -0.42
CA ALA A 39 -20.53 8.64 -0.50
C ALA A 39 -21.12 7.25 -0.66
N ARG A 40 -22.25 6.99 0.01
CA ARG A 40 -23.02 5.76 -0.15
C ARG A 40 -23.59 5.59 -1.56
N LYS A 41 -24.08 6.67 -2.18
CA LYS A 41 -24.69 6.63 -3.53
C LYS A 41 -23.67 6.56 -4.66
N ILE A 42 -22.70 7.47 -4.68
CA ILE A 42 -21.75 7.63 -5.78
C ILE A 42 -20.42 6.89 -5.54
N ARG A 43 -20.34 6.11 -4.47
CA ARG A 43 -19.15 5.32 -4.07
C ARG A 43 -17.88 6.17 -3.94
N LEU A 44 -18.03 7.47 -3.62
CA LEU A 44 -16.92 8.39 -3.40
C LEU A 44 -16.91 8.84 -1.92
N PRO A 45 -15.91 8.50 -1.11
CA PRO A 45 -15.87 8.87 0.31
C PRO A 45 -16.22 10.34 0.56
N GLY A 46 -17.02 10.63 1.59
CA GLY A 46 -17.54 11.99 1.84
C GLY A 46 -16.44 13.03 2.01
N LEU A 47 -15.29 12.61 2.53
CA LEU A 47 -14.09 13.42 2.69
C LEU A 47 -13.43 13.88 1.39
N ARG A 48 -13.67 13.16 0.29
CA ARG A 48 -13.22 13.54 -1.05
C ARG A 48 -14.15 14.53 -1.73
N GLN A 49 -15.29 14.81 -1.12
CA GLN A 49 -16.27 15.71 -1.70
C GLN A 49 -16.04 17.10 -1.10
N SER A 50 -15.57 18.01 -1.92
CA SER A 50 -15.77 19.44 -1.66
C SER A 50 -17.05 19.84 -2.37
N LEU A 51 -18.08 20.16 -1.60
CA LEU A 51 -19.36 20.61 -2.13
C LEU A 51 -19.30 22.14 -2.21
N THR A 52 -19.70 22.71 -3.33
CA THR A 52 -19.79 24.15 -3.52
C THR A 52 -21.21 24.56 -3.88
N TYR A 53 -21.62 25.71 -3.37
CA TYR A 53 -22.91 26.32 -3.63
C TYR A 53 -22.68 27.84 -3.78
N ASN A 54 -23.19 28.44 -4.87
CA ASN A 54 -22.95 29.85 -5.21
C ASN A 54 -21.46 30.24 -5.10
N ASP A 55 -20.59 29.45 -5.74
CA ASP A 55 -19.12 29.64 -5.76
C ASP A 55 -18.42 29.62 -4.39
N ARG A 56 -19.13 29.21 -3.34
CA ARG A 56 -18.59 29.06 -1.99
C ARG A 56 -18.43 27.58 -1.63
N VAL A 57 -17.27 27.22 -1.09
CA VAL A 57 -17.03 25.90 -0.50
C VAL A 57 -17.79 25.75 0.81
N LEU A 58 -18.60 24.70 0.90
CA LEU A 58 -19.40 24.35 2.06
C LEU A 58 -18.54 23.64 3.11
N GLN A 59 -18.58 24.11 4.36
CA GLN A 59 -17.85 23.52 5.47
C GLN A 59 -18.64 22.39 6.13
N ASP A 60 -17.93 21.40 6.68
CA ASP A 60 -18.55 20.19 7.25
C ASP A 60 -19.44 20.47 8.48
N THR A 61 -19.24 21.60 9.14
CA THR A 61 -20.01 22.06 10.31
C THR A 61 -21.27 22.83 9.95
N GLU A 62 -21.48 23.19 8.67
CA GLU A 62 -22.66 23.94 8.23
C GLU A 62 -23.88 23.03 8.09
N THR A 63 -25.07 23.57 8.42
CA THR A 63 -26.37 22.92 8.23
C THR A 63 -27.12 23.56 7.06
N GLY A 64 -28.05 22.83 6.44
CA GLY A 64 -28.93 23.36 5.38
C GLY A 64 -29.67 24.65 5.81
N SER A 65 -30.07 24.73 7.07
CA SER A 65 -30.74 25.88 7.67
C SER A 65 -29.83 27.12 7.74
N ALA A 66 -28.53 26.93 8.01
CA ALA A 66 -27.54 28.01 7.99
C ALA A 66 -27.21 28.48 6.57
N LEU A 67 -27.41 27.61 5.57
CA LEU A 67 -27.18 27.90 4.16
C LEU A 67 -28.40 28.54 3.46
N GLY A 68 -29.55 28.61 4.16
CA GLY A 68 -30.78 29.20 3.63
C GLY A 68 -31.40 28.39 2.50
N TRP A 69 -31.15 27.08 2.45
CA TRP A 69 -31.69 26.22 1.40
C TRP A 69 -33.19 25.99 1.56
N SER A 70 -33.92 26.06 0.45
CA SER A 70 -35.34 25.70 0.38
C SER A 70 -35.68 25.20 -1.03
N GLY A 71 -36.54 24.18 -1.13
CA GLY A 71 -36.92 23.60 -2.41
C GLY A 71 -35.80 22.82 -3.10
N ALA A 72 -35.68 22.98 -4.43
CA ALA A 72 -34.66 22.31 -5.24
C ALA A 72 -33.37 23.14 -5.33
N VAL A 73 -32.24 22.54 -4.96
CA VAL A 73 -30.91 23.16 -4.90
C VAL A 73 -29.93 22.34 -5.74
N SER A 74 -29.09 23.04 -6.51
CA SER A 74 -27.96 22.42 -7.21
C SER A 74 -26.65 22.77 -6.50
N ILE A 75 -25.83 21.77 -6.23
CA ILE A 75 -24.48 21.93 -5.67
C ILE A 75 -23.46 21.25 -6.58
N TYR A 76 -22.26 21.84 -6.66
CA TYR A 76 -21.19 21.25 -7.44
C TYR A 76 -20.27 20.45 -6.53
N MET A 77 -19.95 19.24 -6.96
CA MET A 77 -18.98 18.40 -6.28
C MET A 77 -17.64 18.50 -6.98
N ILE A 78 -16.67 18.99 -6.23
CA ILE A 78 -15.26 18.93 -6.57
C ILE A 78 -14.71 17.72 -5.84
N ALA A 79 -14.25 16.72 -6.58
CA ALA A 79 -13.40 15.69 -5.99
C ALA A 79 -12.13 16.39 -5.51
N LYS A 80 -11.87 16.39 -4.19
CA LYS A 80 -10.59 16.85 -3.65
C LYS A 80 -9.50 16.01 -4.31
N SER A 81 -8.73 16.61 -5.21
CA SER A 81 -7.52 16.03 -5.76
C SER A 81 -6.48 15.97 -4.64
N VAL A 82 -5.88 14.80 -4.45
CA VAL A 82 -4.70 14.67 -3.59
C VAL A 82 -3.51 15.26 -4.35
N ASP A 83 -2.78 16.18 -3.73
CA ASP A 83 -1.51 16.69 -4.26
C ASP A 83 -0.42 15.61 -4.12
N LEU A 84 -0.44 14.63 -5.02
CA LEU A 84 0.50 13.50 -5.00
C LEU A 84 1.95 13.98 -5.11
N ASP A 85 2.22 14.97 -5.97
CA ASP A 85 3.57 15.46 -6.22
C ASP A 85 4.11 16.23 -5.00
N GLY A 86 3.28 17.06 -4.36
CA GLY A 86 3.60 17.71 -3.09
C GLY A 86 3.82 16.72 -1.95
N HIS A 87 3.00 15.67 -1.87
CA HIS A 87 3.15 14.61 -0.88
C HIS A 87 4.42 13.79 -1.07
N ILE A 88 4.74 13.40 -2.30
CA ILE A 88 6.01 12.70 -2.65
C ILE A 88 7.19 13.57 -2.23
N THR A 89 7.18 14.85 -2.61
CA THR A 89 8.24 15.80 -2.26
C THR A 89 8.41 15.95 -0.75
N CYS A 90 7.30 16.01 0.00
CA CYS A 90 7.32 16.12 1.46
C CYS A 90 7.92 14.88 2.11
N LEU A 91 7.46 13.68 1.72
CA LEU A 91 7.87 12.42 2.31
C LEU A 91 9.33 12.06 1.99
N ARG A 92 9.81 12.35 0.78
CA ARG A 92 11.20 12.07 0.39
C ARG A 92 12.24 12.92 1.13
N ARG A 93 11.86 14.07 1.70
CA ARG A 93 12.77 15.00 2.41
C ARG A 93 13.04 14.65 3.90
N GLN A 94 12.50 13.54 4.41
CA GLN A 94 12.43 13.23 5.84
C GLN A 94 13.75 12.85 6.54
N GLU A 95 14.92 13.12 5.95
CA GLU A 95 16.22 12.77 6.56
C GLU A 95 16.62 13.64 7.77
N LYS A 96 15.81 14.64 8.16
CA LYS A 96 16.12 15.53 9.30
C LYS A 96 15.27 15.20 10.54
N PRO A 97 15.90 14.81 11.67
CA PRO A 97 15.21 14.34 12.88
C PRO A 97 14.34 15.37 13.61
N GLU A 98 14.41 16.65 13.23
CA GLU A 98 13.81 17.76 14.00
C GLU A 98 12.48 18.30 13.42
N ALA A 99 12.11 17.90 12.20
CA ALA A 99 10.85 18.34 11.61
C ALA A 99 9.70 17.43 12.07
N LYS A 100 8.55 18.01 12.44
CA LYS A 100 7.26 17.31 12.48
C LYS A 100 6.88 16.88 11.05
N ALA A 101 7.59 15.90 10.49
CA ALA A 101 7.43 15.48 9.13
C ALA A 101 6.51 14.26 9.07
N GLY A 102 5.46 14.38 8.27
CA GLY A 102 4.40 13.39 8.12
C GLY A 102 3.17 14.10 7.55
N LEU A 103 2.45 13.43 6.66
CA LEU A 103 1.24 14.00 6.11
C LEU A 103 0.15 14.10 7.19
N PRO A 104 -0.80 15.04 7.08
CA PRO A 104 -2.00 15.04 7.90
C PRO A 104 -2.73 13.69 7.79
N GLU A 105 -3.27 13.19 8.92
CA GLU A 105 -3.99 11.90 8.94
C GLU A 105 -5.06 11.81 7.85
N ILE A 106 -5.74 12.93 7.60
CA ILE A 106 -6.82 12.98 6.62
C ILE A 106 -6.34 12.72 5.19
N GLU A 107 -5.17 13.24 4.83
CA GLU A 107 -4.54 13.01 3.53
C GLU A 107 -4.12 11.53 3.39
N ILE A 108 -3.56 10.94 4.45
CA ILE A 108 -3.18 9.52 4.46
C ILE A 108 -4.41 8.63 4.26
N ARG A 109 -5.53 8.94 4.93
CA ARG A 109 -6.78 8.19 4.79
C ARG A 109 -7.35 8.30 3.37
N ILE A 110 -7.33 9.49 2.79
CA ILE A 110 -7.79 9.72 1.41
C ILE A 110 -6.92 8.93 0.41
N LEU A 111 -5.60 8.93 0.62
CA LEU A 111 -4.66 8.16 -0.20
C LEU A 111 -4.89 6.65 -0.08
N CYS A 112 -5.15 6.15 1.13
CA CYS A 112 -5.52 4.76 1.36
C CYS A 112 -6.76 4.38 0.54
N ASP A 113 -7.80 5.21 0.56
CA ASP A 113 -9.01 4.99 -0.25
C ASP A 113 -8.68 4.96 -1.78
N LEU A 114 -7.60 5.65 -2.25
CA LEU A 114 -7.29 5.80 -3.68
C LEU A 114 -6.54 4.56 -4.15
N VAL A 115 -5.52 4.20 -3.39
CA VAL A 115 -4.66 3.06 -3.72
C VAL A 115 -5.42 1.75 -3.59
N GLU A 116 -6.39 1.64 -2.68
CA GLU A 116 -7.28 0.47 -2.61
C GLU A 116 -8.06 0.24 -3.89
N GLU A 117 -8.59 1.28 -4.49
CA GLU A 117 -9.32 1.16 -5.76
C GLU A 117 -8.41 0.61 -6.86
N ILE A 118 -7.15 1.04 -6.89
CA ILE A 118 -6.15 0.55 -7.84
C ILE A 118 -5.84 -0.92 -7.54
N PHE A 119 -5.49 -1.25 -6.30
CA PHE A 119 -5.16 -2.62 -5.91
C PHE A 119 -6.30 -3.59 -6.19
N MET A 120 -7.55 -3.21 -5.87
CA MET A 120 -8.73 -4.05 -6.09
C MET A 120 -9.06 -4.28 -7.57
N ARG A 121 -8.64 -3.37 -8.46
CA ARG A 121 -8.78 -3.53 -9.92
C ARG A 121 -7.69 -4.42 -10.50
N GLU A 122 -6.49 -4.38 -9.93
CA GLU A 122 -5.37 -5.22 -10.36
C GLU A 122 -5.62 -6.69 -10.00
N PRO A 123 -5.04 -7.65 -10.74
CA PRO A 123 -5.12 -9.05 -10.34
C PRO A 123 -4.31 -9.31 -9.05
N VAL A 124 -4.72 -10.33 -8.30
CA VAL A 124 -3.98 -10.79 -7.11
C VAL A 124 -2.57 -11.23 -7.48
N LEU A 125 -2.46 -11.95 -8.61
CA LEU A 125 -1.20 -12.36 -9.23
C LEU A 125 -0.89 -11.39 -10.36
N LEU A 126 0.16 -10.59 -10.19
CA LEU A 126 0.60 -9.64 -11.21
C LEU A 126 1.43 -10.35 -12.28
N GLU A 127 1.13 -10.04 -13.54
CA GLU A 127 1.92 -10.43 -14.71
C GLU A 127 2.57 -9.16 -15.25
N LEU A 128 3.89 -9.06 -15.10
CA LEU A 128 4.67 -7.87 -15.44
C LEU A 128 5.69 -8.23 -16.53
N GLU A 129 5.88 -7.34 -17.48
CA GLU A 129 6.88 -7.47 -18.53
C GLU A 129 8.11 -6.63 -18.18
N PRO A 130 9.33 -7.12 -18.46
CA PRO A 130 10.53 -6.30 -18.33
C PRO A 130 10.56 -5.15 -19.36
N PRO A 131 11.41 -4.12 -19.14
CA PRO A 131 12.38 -3.99 -18.06
C PRO A 131 11.75 -3.57 -16.73
N LEU A 132 12.30 -4.05 -15.62
CA LEU A 132 11.88 -3.66 -14.28
C LEU A 132 12.99 -3.79 -13.24
N VAL A 133 12.83 -3.04 -12.16
CA VAL A 133 13.66 -3.09 -10.95
C VAL A 133 12.89 -3.84 -9.87
N VAL A 134 13.50 -4.87 -9.30
CA VAL A 134 12.92 -5.65 -8.20
C VAL A 134 13.61 -5.28 -6.89
N GLY A 135 12.85 -4.69 -5.97
CA GLY A 135 13.29 -4.35 -4.61
C GLY A 135 12.76 -5.33 -3.57
N GLY A 136 13.60 -5.70 -2.61
CA GLY A 136 13.24 -6.52 -1.46
C GLY A 136 12.73 -5.71 -0.27
N THR A 137 13.05 -6.19 0.94
CA THR A 137 12.63 -5.60 2.22
C THR A 137 13.23 -4.19 2.41
N LEU A 138 12.38 -3.21 2.76
CA LEU A 138 12.76 -1.80 2.98
C LEU A 138 12.73 -1.38 4.46
N ALA A 139 12.09 -2.17 5.32
CA ALA A 139 12.21 -2.08 6.77
C ALA A 139 11.99 -0.68 7.40
N SER A 140 10.90 -0.02 7.04
CA SER A 140 10.46 1.29 7.52
C SER A 140 11.41 2.44 7.18
N SER A 141 12.24 2.30 6.14
CA SER A 141 13.20 3.33 5.73
C SER A 141 12.83 4.00 4.40
N VAL A 142 12.45 5.28 4.47
CA VAL A 142 12.29 6.14 3.29
C VAL A 142 13.63 6.38 2.60
N GLY A 143 14.72 6.51 3.37
CA GLY A 143 16.06 6.72 2.81
C GLY A 143 16.52 5.56 1.93
N GLN A 144 16.19 4.32 2.30
CA GLN A 144 16.50 3.15 1.46
C GLN A 144 15.71 3.17 0.14
N LEU A 145 14.43 3.58 0.16
CA LEU A 145 13.65 3.77 -1.07
C LEU A 145 14.22 4.89 -1.95
N ASN A 146 14.60 6.03 -1.36
CA ASN A 146 15.27 7.11 -2.08
C ASN A 146 16.57 6.63 -2.73
N ALA A 147 17.39 5.89 -2.01
CA ALA A 147 18.66 5.35 -2.51
C ALA A 147 18.47 4.42 -3.73
N ILE A 148 17.37 3.65 -3.77
CA ILE A 148 17.01 2.83 -4.94
C ILE A 148 16.64 3.73 -6.12
N ILE A 149 15.75 4.71 -5.90
CA ILE A 149 15.28 5.63 -6.94
C ILE A 149 16.44 6.43 -7.55
N GLU A 150 17.33 6.97 -6.71
CA GLU A 150 18.53 7.71 -7.15
C GLU A 150 19.46 6.88 -8.05
N ARG A 151 19.51 5.57 -7.85
CA ARG A 151 20.39 4.66 -8.59
C ARG A 151 19.74 4.09 -9.84
N CYS A 152 18.43 3.87 -9.80
CA CYS A 152 17.73 3.10 -10.81
C CYS A 152 16.82 3.93 -11.71
N GLY A 153 16.46 5.17 -11.31
CA GLY A 153 15.58 6.06 -12.06
C GLY A 153 14.34 6.49 -11.28
N GLU A 154 13.62 7.51 -11.76
CA GLU A 154 12.38 7.95 -11.13
C GLU A 154 11.21 7.02 -11.49
N PRO A 155 10.30 6.71 -10.53
CA PRO A 155 9.06 6.00 -10.84
C PRO A 155 8.27 6.69 -11.95
N GLY A 156 7.80 5.90 -12.92
CA GLY A 156 7.12 6.41 -14.13
C GLY A 156 8.01 6.45 -15.36
N GLU A 157 9.33 6.59 -15.18
CA GLU A 157 10.33 6.31 -16.22
C GLU A 157 10.76 4.85 -16.17
N VAL A 158 10.87 4.33 -14.94
CA VAL A 158 11.26 2.95 -14.65
C VAL A 158 10.14 2.22 -13.94
N GLN A 159 10.00 0.93 -14.26
CA GLN A 159 9.06 0.02 -13.62
C GLN A 159 9.70 -0.62 -12.39
N TYR A 160 8.96 -0.68 -11.29
CA TYR A 160 9.38 -1.21 -9.99
C TYR A 160 8.42 -2.28 -9.50
N LEU A 161 8.98 -3.42 -9.10
CA LEU A 161 8.31 -4.45 -8.31
C LEU A 161 8.94 -4.48 -6.92
N PHE A 162 8.16 -4.20 -5.88
CA PHE A 162 8.64 -4.33 -4.49
C PHE A 162 8.04 -5.58 -3.84
N LEU A 163 8.86 -6.41 -3.23
CA LEU A 163 8.49 -7.75 -2.76
C LEU A 163 7.83 -7.78 -1.36
N GLY A 164 7.54 -6.62 -0.76
CA GLY A 164 6.94 -6.52 0.57
C GLY A 164 7.95 -6.33 1.71
N ASN A 165 7.46 -6.44 2.96
CA ASN A 165 8.18 -6.12 4.19
C ASN A 165 8.69 -4.67 4.20
N TYR A 166 7.74 -3.76 4.00
CA TYR A 166 7.97 -2.33 4.15
C TYR A 166 8.04 -1.94 5.62
N LEU A 167 7.42 -2.72 6.50
CA LEU A 167 7.48 -2.50 7.94
C LEU A 167 8.66 -3.27 8.55
N SER A 168 9.15 -2.83 9.72
CA SER A 168 10.17 -3.52 10.50
C SER A 168 10.05 -3.27 12.00
N LYS A 169 10.55 -4.24 12.78
CA LYS A 169 10.96 -4.07 14.17
C LYS A 169 12.18 -3.15 14.23
N GLY A 170 12.33 -2.35 15.29
CA GLY A 170 13.59 -1.64 15.53
C GLY A 170 13.56 -0.71 16.74
N ARG A 171 14.76 -0.37 17.23
CA ARG A 171 15.00 0.66 18.27
C ARG A 171 15.23 2.07 17.68
N MET A 172 15.25 2.20 16.36
CA MET A 172 15.36 3.47 15.64
C MET A 172 13.97 4.05 15.37
N PRO A 173 13.80 5.36 15.13
CA PRO A 173 12.49 5.90 14.80
C PRO A 173 11.91 5.16 13.61
N ILE A 174 10.80 4.44 13.85
CA ILE A 174 10.08 3.70 12.84
C ILE A 174 9.31 4.74 12.03
N HIS A 175 9.60 4.80 10.73
CA HIS A 175 8.93 5.67 9.75
C HIS A 175 8.06 4.83 8.80
N GLY A 176 7.42 3.78 9.34
CA GLY A 176 6.61 2.86 8.56
C GLY A 176 5.39 3.55 7.95
N VAL A 177 4.81 4.52 8.64
CA VAL A 177 3.70 5.32 8.08
C VAL A 177 4.18 6.12 6.88
N ASP A 178 5.34 6.75 6.96
CA ASP A 178 5.87 7.59 5.88
C ASP A 178 6.25 6.76 4.66
N LEU A 179 6.93 5.61 4.86
CA LEU A 179 7.32 4.72 3.78
C LEU A 179 6.11 4.14 3.04
N LEU A 180 5.13 3.59 3.77
CA LEU A 180 3.91 3.06 3.14
C LEU A 180 3.14 4.16 2.40
N THR A 181 3.03 5.35 3.01
CA THR A 181 2.35 6.49 2.37
C THR A 181 3.08 6.92 1.09
N LEU A 182 4.41 6.93 1.09
CA LEU A 182 5.21 7.25 -0.10
C LEU A 182 5.02 6.23 -1.22
N LEU A 183 5.04 4.93 -0.88
CA LEU A 183 4.74 3.86 -1.83
C LEU A 183 3.33 3.97 -2.41
N TYR A 184 2.33 4.33 -1.59
CA TYR A 184 0.96 4.56 -2.06
C TYR A 184 0.85 5.80 -2.96
N CYS A 185 1.59 6.87 -2.67
CA CYS A 185 1.66 8.03 -3.57
C CYS A 185 2.22 7.62 -4.93
N PHE A 186 3.34 6.89 -4.96
CA PHE A 186 3.92 6.38 -6.20
C PHE A 186 2.98 5.43 -6.95
N LYS A 187 2.30 4.52 -6.24
CA LYS A 187 1.30 3.64 -6.85
C LYS A 187 0.13 4.41 -7.47
N CYS A 188 -0.40 5.41 -6.76
CA CYS A 188 -1.47 6.27 -7.28
C CYS A 188 -1.02 7.10 -8.49
N ARG A 189 0.23 7.58 -8.46
CA ARG A 189 0.78 8.45 -9.49
C ARG A 189 1.21 7.69 -10.75
N HIS A 190 1.69 6.46 -10.57
CA HIS A 190 2.24 5.59 -11.61
C HIS A 190 1.72 4.14 -11.47
N PRO A 191 0.41 3.91 -11.61
CA PRO A 191 -0.21 2.61 -11.34
C PRO A 191 0.32 1.48 -12.22
N SER A 192 0.79 1.81 -13.43
CA SER A 192 1.33 0.84 -14.40
C SER A 192 2.85 0.66 -14.28
N ASN A 193 3.53 1.36 -13.38
CA ASN A 193 4.98 1.27 -13.22
C ASN A 193 5.41 0.88 -11.81
N VAL A 194 4.55 1.01 -10.79
CA VAL A 194 4.92 0.73 -9.40
C VAL A 194 4.04 -0.38 -8.85
N PHE A 195 4.65 -1.47 -8.41
CA PHE A 195 3.96 -2.69 -8.00
C PHE A 195 4.44 -3.13 -6.62
N PRO A 196 3.87 -2.58 -5.54
CA PRO A 196 4.17 -3.03 -4.19
C PRO A 196 3.37 -4.31 -3.88
N LEU A 197 4.06 -5.42 -3.72
CA LEU A 197 3.49 -6.66 -3.22
C LEU A 197 3.36 -6.65 -1.71
N ARG A 198 2.50 -7.54 -1.19
CA ARG A 198 2.33 -7.73 0.24
C ARG A 198 3.35 -8.70 0.80
N GLY A 199 4.07 -8.31 1.84
CA GLY A 199 4.95 -9.19 2.62
C GLY A 199 4.31 -9.60 3.96
N LYS A 200 5.07 -10.35 4.77
CA LYS A 200 4.56 -10.85 6.06
C LYS A 200 4.33 -9.75 7.07
N GLN A 201 5.09 -8.66 6.99
CA GLN A 201 4.94 -7.58 7.96
C GLN A 201 3.70 -6.71 7.71
N GLU A 202 3.10 -6.79 6.52
CA GLU A 202 1.89 -6.08 6.12
C GLU A 202 0.59 -6.79 6.57
N CYS A 203 0.58 -7.30 7.81
CA CYS A 203 -0.57 -7.96 8.43
C CYS A 203 -0.88 -7.44 9.84
N ALA A 204 -2.11 -7.66 10.30
CA ALA A 204 -2.57 -7.20 11.61
C ALA A 204 -1.76 -7.78 12.78
N SER A 205 -1.56 -9.10 12.80
CA SER A 205 -0.88 -9.79 13.90
C SER A 205 0.57 -9.34 14.06
N ILE A 206 1.34 -9.27 12.96
CA ILE A 206 2.75 -8.87 12.99
C ILE A 206 2.88 -7.37 13.25
N SER A 207 2.17 -6.52 12.51
CA SER A 207 2.28 -5.06 12.68
C SER A 207 1.83 -4.56 14.06
N ARG A 208 0.96 -5.33 14.75
CA ARG A 208 0.52 -5.03 16.12
C ARG A 208 1.63 -5.14 17.15
N VAL A 209 2.57 -6.07 16.95
CA VAL A 209 3.63 -6.41 17.91
C VAL A 209 4.97 -5.79 17.51
N TYR A 210 5.21 -5.63 16.20
CA TYR A 210 6.50 -5.17 15.67
C TYR A 210 6.50 -3.67 15.31
N GLY A 211 6.00 -2.84 16.23
CA GLY A 211 6.26 -1.39 16.25
C GLY A 211 5.36 -0.50 15.40
N PHE A 212 4.80 -0.97 14.29
CA PHE A 212 3.95 -0.14 13.42
C PHE A 212 2.66 0.34 14.10
N TYR A 213 2.00 -0.51 14.89
CA TYR A 213 0.85 -0.09 15.70
C TYR A 213 1.23 1.04 16.67
N ASP A 214 2.37 0.90 17.35
CA ASP A 214 2.82 1.88 18.34
C ASP A 214 3.22 3.20 17.66
N GLU A 215 3.83 3.14 16.48
CA GLU A 215 4.09 4.30 15.63
C GLU A 215 2.79 5.03 15.29
N CYS A 216 1.80 4.33 14.75
CA CYS A 216 0.50 4.91 14.39
C CYS A 216 -0.19 5.51 15.61
N LYS A 217 -0.22 4.81 16.75
CA LYS A 217 -0.84 5.28 17.98
C LYS A 217 -0.13 6.52 18.54
N ARG A 218 1.19 6.60 18.43
CA ARG A 218 2.02 7.70 18.94
C ARG A 218 1.94 8.95 18.06
N ARG A 219 2.01 8.79 16.73
CA ARG A 219 2.02 9.91 15.77
C ARG A 219 0.63 10.40 15.40
N TYR A 220 -0.35 9.49 15.41
CA TYR A 220 -1.72 9.72 14.96
C TYR A 220 -2.70 9.10 15.97
N ASN A 221 -3.32 7.97 15.62
CA ASN A 221 -4.20 7.21 16.50
C ASN A 221 -4.34 5.75 16.02
N PHE A 222 -5.00 4.91 16.84
CA PHE A 222 -5.20 3.49 16.50
C PHE A 222 -6.13 3.27 15.29
N LYS A 223 -7.01 4.23 14.96
CA LYS A 223 -7.90 4.15 13.79
C LYS A 223 -7.11 4.30 12.49
N LEU A 224 -6.01 5.06 12.48
CA LEU A 224 -5.11 5.10 11.33
C LEU A 224 -4.44 3.75 11.10
N TRP A 225 -3.95 3.08 12.15
CA TRP A 225 -3.42 1.72 12.03
C TRP A 225 -4.44 0.78 11.41
N LYS A 226 -5.69 0.76 11.93
CA LYS A 226 -6.77 -0.06 11.34
C LYS A 226 -7.00 0.27 9.86
N ARG A 227 -7.00 1.55 9.49
CA ARG A 227 -7.18 1.99 8.10
C ARG A 227 -6.06 1.48 7.21
N MET A 228 -4.80 1.59 7.63
CA MET A 228 -3.66 1.12 6.84
C MET A 228 -3.62 -0.41 6.73
N ILE A 229 -4.06 -1.14 7.75
CA ILE A 229 -4.26 -2.59 7.68
C ILE A 229 -5.30 -2.97 6.62
N GLN A 230 -6.43 -2.25 6.57
CA GLN A 230 -7.45 -2.46 5.53
C GLN A 230 -6.86 -2.23 4.13
N THR A 231 -6.05 -1.19 3.95
CA THR A 231 -5.35 -0.93 2.69
C THR A 231 -4.40 -2.06 2.31
N MET A 232 -3.60 -2.54 3.27
CA MET A 232 -2.66 -3.64 3.05
C MET A 232 -3.38 -4.96 2.74
N ASN A 233 -4.59 -5.16 3.28
CA ASN A 233 -5.43 -6.31 2.96
C ASN A 233 -5.86 -6.35 1.47
N CYS A 234 -5.81 -5.22 0.77
CA CYS A 234 -6.10 -5.13 -0.65
C CYS A 234 -4.87 -5.36 -1.55
N MET A 235 -3.64 -5.40 -1.03
CA MET A 235 -2.43 -5.53 -1.86
C MET A 235 -2.35 -6.89 -2.58
N SER A 236 -1.68 -6.91 -3.73
CA SER A 236 -1.40 -8.13 -4.48
C SER A 236 -0.33 -9.00 -3.80
N PHE A 237 -0.32 -10.29 -4.11
CA PHE A 237 0.65 -11.26 -3.60
C PHE A 237 1.46 -11.84 -4.75
N ALA A 238 2.73 -12.16 -4.53
CA ALA A 238 3.42 -13.08 -5.43
C ALA A 238 2.87 -14.48 -5.18
N ARG A 239 2.07 -15.00 -6.10
CA ARG A 239 1.70 -16.42 -6.14
C ARG A 239 2.51 -17.09 -7.24
N THR A 240 3.26 -18.11 -6.89
CA THR A 240 3.86 -18.99 -7.88
C THR A 240 3.01 -20.27 -7.92
N SER A 241 2.25 -20.48 -9.02
CA SER A 241 1.44 -21.66 -9.42
C SER A 241 -0.07 -21.45 -9.62
N HIS A 242 -0.61 -22.20 -10.58
CA HIS A 242 -2.01 -22.23 -11.03
C HIS A 242 -2.88 -23.31 -10.35
N THR A 243 -2.39 -24.04 -9.33
CA THR A 243 -2.95 -25.35 -8.94
C THR A 243 -3.54 -25.46 -7.52
N GLY A 244 -4.07 -24.37 -6.95
CA GLY A 244 -4.79 -24.39 -5.65
C GLY A 244 -6.14 -23.65 -5.72
N PRO A 245 -7.08 -23.88 -4.78
CA PRO A 245 -8.46 -23.40 -4.92
C PRO A 245 -8.54 -21.89 -5.13
N ALA A 246 -9.49 -21.54 -5.98
CA ALA A 246 -9.68 -20.27 -6.67
C ALA A 246 -9.61 -19.03 -5.78
N ARG A 247 -9.08 -17.94 -6.36
CA ARG A 247 -9.28 -16.54 -5.95
C ARG A 247 -9.25 -16.30 -4.45
N GLN A 248 -8.11 -15.85 -3.96
CA GLN A 248 -8.15 -15.17 -2.68
C GLN A 248 -8.82 -13.81 -2.88
N ASP A 249 -10.09 -13.73 -2.51
CA ASP A 249 -10.86 -12.50 -2.59
C ASP A 249 -10.21 -11.47 -1.67
N ARG A 250 -9.81 -10.35 -2.27
CA ARG A 250 -9.34 -9.18 -1.52
C ARG A 250 -10.53 -8.28 -1.22
N PRO A 251 -10.52 -7.54 -0.10
CA PRO A 251 -9.51 -7.56 0.96
C PRO A 251 -9.50 -8.87 1.78
N THR A 252 -8.32 -9.36 2.14
CA THR A 252 -8.14 -10.55 2.99
C THR A 252 -7.12 -10.29 4.11
N GLU A 253 -7.36 -10.86 5.28
CA GLU A 253 -6.32 -10.98 6.31
C GLU A 253 -5.36 -12.14 5.97
N VAL A 254 -4.15 -12.09 6.54
CA VAL A 254 -3.17 -13.18 6.46
C VAL A 254 -3.57 -14.23 7.51
N PRO A 255 -3.95 -15.45 7.13
CA PRO A 255 -4.27 -16.50 8.10
C PRO A 255 -3.00 -17.02 8.79
N ASP A 256 -3.16 -17.64 9.95
CA ASP A 256 -2.04 -18.24 10.70
C ASP A 256 -1.52 -19.54 10.03
N THR A 257 -2.28 -20.13 9.12
CA THR A 257 -1.93 -21.35 8.36
C THR A 257 -2.44 -21.28 6.92
N GLY A 258 -1.90 -22.14 6.04
CA GLY A 258 -2.35 -22.30 4.66
C GLY A 258 -1.64 -21.37 3.67
N LEU A 259 -2.03 -21.44 2.40
CA LEU A 259 -1.26 -20.92 1.27
C LEU A 259 -0.75 -19.48 1.42
N LEU A 260 -1.60 -18.54 1.86
CA LEU A 260 -1.17 -17.14 2.01
C LEU A 260 -0.13 -17.00 3.13
N CYS A 261 -0.28 -17.75 4.22
CA CYS A 261 0.79 -17.88 5.21
C CYS A 261 2.03 -18.42 4.48
N ASP A 262 1.95 -19.60 3.88
CA ASP A 262 3.08 -20.35 3.31
C ASP A 262 3.90 -19.59 2.23
N LEU A 263 3.26 -18.71 1.45
CA LEU A 263 3.92 -17.89 0.42
C LEU A 263 4.99 -16.93 0.95
N LEU A 264 5.07 -16.74 2.28
CA LEU A 264 5.90 -15.72 2.92
C LEU A 264 7.15 -16.26 3.62
N TRP A 265 7.47 -17.56 3.47
CA TRP A 265 8.48 -18.24 4.29
C TRP A 265 9.73 -18.71 3.53
N ASP A 266 10.68 -19.25 4.27
CA ASP A 266 12.11 -19.13 3.98
C ASP A 266 12.75 -20.47 3.54
N PRO A 267 13.65 -20.47 2.54
CA PRO A 267 14.46 -21.65 2.22
C PRO A 267 15.45 -21.98 3.35
N LEU A 268 15.81 -23.26 3.49
CA LEU A 268 16.82 -23.71 4.46
C LEU A 268 17.76 -24.76 3.86
N THR A 269 19.07 -24.47 3.90
CA THR A 269 20.12 -25.40 3.46
C THR A 269 20.16 -26.65 4.34
N GLY A 270 20.35 -27.81 3.73
CA GLY A 270 20.43 -29.09 4.43
C GLY A 270 19.07 -29.73 4.76
N VAL A 271 17.97 -29.09 4.39
CA VAL A 271 16.63 -29.69 4.41
C VAL A 271 16.35 -30.34 3.06
N ARG A 272 15.69 -31.51 3.09
CA ARG A 272 15.08 -32.13 1.91
C ARG A 272 13.57 -32.14 2.10
N GLY A 273 12.83 -31.70 1.08
CA GLY A 273 11.39 -31.54 1.17
C GLY A 273 11.00 -30.32 2.02
N TRP A 274 9.96 -30.49 2.84
CA TRP A 274 9.47 -29.47 3.78
C TRP A 274 9.84 -29.84 5.21
N ALA A 275 10.16 -28.84 6.03
CA ALA A 275 10.37 -29.01 7.47
C ALA A 275 9.68 -27.89 8.25
N GLU A 276 9.35 -28.13 9.52
CA GLU A 276 8.78 -27.12 10.40
C GLU A 276 9.83 -26.05 10.73
N MET A 277 9.38 -24.79 10.84
CA MET A 277 10.26 -23.70 11.26
C MET A 277 10.33 -23.61 12.79
N ASP A 278 11.52 -23.38 13.35
CA ASP A 278 11.74 -23.20 14.80
C ASP A 278 10.86 -22.13 15.46
N LYS A 279 10.37 -21.16 14.68
CA LYS A 279 9.52 -20.05 15.15
C LYS A 279 8.01 -20.38 15.12
N GLY A 280 7.63 -21.59 14.74
CA GLY A 280 6.28 -22.14 14.91
C GLY A 280 5.22 -21.62 13.95
N VAL A 281 5.59 -20.91 12.87
CA VAL A 281 4.65 -20.48 11.83
C VAL A 281 5.20 -20.91 10.47
N SER A 282 4.42 -21.72 9.75
CA SER A 282 4.74 -22.28 8.43
C SER A 282 5.97 -23.22 8.39
N TYR A 283 6.50 -23.44 7.19
CA TYR A 283 7.51 -24.42 6.84
C TYR A 283 8.73 -23.75 6.19
N VAL A 284 9.86 -24.41 6.31
CA VAL A 284 11.04 -24.20 5.47
C VAL A 284 11.11 -25.27 4.39
N PHE A 285 11.79 -24.98 3.29
CA PHE A 285 11.90 -25.89 2.16
C PHE A 285 13.33 -26.02 1.64
N GLY A 286 13.63 -27.23 1.13
CA GLY A 286 14.92 -27.58 0.54
C GLY A 286 15.04 -27.22 -0.94
N GLU A 287 16.23 -27.46 -1.50
CA GLU A 287 16.55 -27.23 -2.91
C GLU A 287 15.66 -28.09 -3.84
N ASP A 288 15.33 -29.32 -3.44
CA ASP A 288 14.49 -30.23 -4.20
C ASP A 288 13.08 -29.69 -4.43
N ILE A 289 12.53 -28.95 -3.45
CA ILE A 289 11.25 -28.26 -3.59
C ILE A 289 11.35 -27.12 -4.61
N VAL A 290 12.44 -26.34 -4.59
CA VAL A 290 12.68 -25.25 -5.54
C VAL A 290 12.76 -25.78 -6.97
N HIS A 291 13.60 -26.79 -7.22
CA HIS A 291 13.75 -27.39 -8.54
C HIS A 291 12.43 -27.97 -9.05
N GLY A 292 11.77 -28.80 -8.25
CA GLY A 292 10.50 -29.40 -8.64
C GLY A 292 9.40 -28.35 -8.86
N PHE A 293 9.42 -27.25 -8.11
CA PHE A 293 8.47 -26.15 -8.31
C PHE A 293 8.66 -25.46 -9.65
N LEU A 294 9.89 -25.09 -9.99
CA LEU A 294 10.22 -24.39 -11.22
C LEU A 294 9.94 -25.25 -12.46
N GLU A 295 10.34 -26.53 -12.42
CA GLU A 295 10.07 -27.49 -13.49
C GLU A 295 8.56 -27.65 -13.75
N ARG A 296 7.76 -27.83 -12.69
CA ARG A 296 6.30 -28.01 -12.83
C ARG A 296 5.58 -26.78 -13.39
N ASN A 297 6.13 -25.59 -13.20
CA ASN A 297 5.50 -24.33 -13.61
C ASN A 297 6.17 -23.69 -14.83
N ASN A 298 7.18 -24.34 -15.41
CA ASN A 298 7.97 -23.81 -16.53
C ASN A 298 8.53 -22.40 -16.23
N LEU A 299 9.21 -22.28 -15.08
CA LEU A 299 9.83 -21.04 -14.60
C LEU A 299 11.34 -21.23 -14.43
N ASP A 300 12.10 -20.15 -14.54
CA ASP A 300 13.56 -20.20 -14.47
C ASP A 300 14.14 -19.82 -13.09
N LEU A 301 13.47 -18.92 -12.39
CA LEU A 301 13.97 -18.29 -11.16
C LEU A 301 12.83 -17.96 -10.20
N ILE A 302 13.04 -18.22 -8.91
CA ILE A 302 12.22 -17.67 -7.82
C ILE A 302 12.94 -16.44 -7.26
N CYS A 303 12.29 -15.27 -7.28
CA CYS A 303 12.78 -14.07 -6.60
C CYS A 303 11.93 -13.81 -5.35
N ARG A 304 12.58 -13.69 -4.18
CA ARG A 304 11.90 -13.48 -2.89
C ARG A 304 12.64 -12.50 -1.98
N THR A 305 12.01 -12.14 -0.87
CA THR A 305 12.61 -11.36 0.23
C THR A 305 12.23 -11.98 1.57
N SER A 306 12.66 -11.37 2.70
CA SER A 306 12.30 -11.64 4.11
C SER A 306 13.46 -12.06 5.02
N GLN A 307 14.54 -12.57 4.45
CA GLN A 307 15.78 -12.89 5.18
C GLN A 307 16.82 -11.81 4.90
N VAL A 308 17.48 -11.37 5.97
CA VAL A 308 18.67 -10.51 5.88
C VAL A 308 19.80 -11.36 5.30
N VAL A 309 20.46 -10.84 4.27
CA VAL A 309 21.58 -11.49 3.59
C VAL A 309 22.73 -10.49 3.49
N GLU A 310 23.96 -10.94 3.75
CA GLU A 310 25.13 -10.07 3.96
C GLU A 310 25.41 -9.15 2.75
N GLY A 311 25.33 -9.70 1.53
CA GLY A 311 25.56 -8.95 0.27
C GLY A 311 24.34 -8.20 -0.27
N GLY A 312 23.21 -8.19 0.46
CA GLY A 312 21.93 -7.65 -0.03
C GLY A 312 21.19 -8.57 -1.00
N TYR A 313 21.87 -9.56 -1.59
CA TYR A 313 21.25 -10.68 -2.28
C TYR A 313 21.99 -11.99 -2.00
N GLU A 314 21.30 -13.12 -2.14
CA GLU A 314 21.89 -14.46 -1.99
C GLU A 314 21.17 -15.46 -2.90
N TYR A 315 21.94 -16.31 -3.58
CA TYR A 315 21.41 -17.41 -4.39
C TYR A 315 21.25 -18.70 -3.58
N PHE A 316 20.28 -19.51 -3.97
CA PHE A 316 20.01 -20.83 -3.44
C PHE A 316 19.63 -21.80 -4.58
N ALA A 317 19.78 -23.10 -4.35
CA ALA A 317 19.42 -24.17 -5.29
C ALA A 317 20.01 -23.95 -6.70
N ASP A 318 21.33 -23.95 -6.85
CA ASP A 318 22.01 -23.73 -8.14
C ASP A 318 21.57 -22.45 -8.88
N ARG A 319 21.39 -21.35 -8.12
CA ARG A 319 20.91 -20.05 -8.61
C ARG A 319 19.48 -20.06 -9.16
N LYS A 320 18.68 -21.05 -8.78
CA LYS A 320 17.25 -21.14 -9.12
C LYS A 320 16.34 -20.37 -8.16
N LEU A 321 16.87 -19.93 -7.03
CA LEU A 321 16.20 -18.98 -6.14
C LEU A 321 17.16 -17.86 -5.78
N VAL A 322 16.67 -16.62 -5.73
CA VAL A 322 17.38 -15.46 -5.20
C VAL A 322 16.58 -14.80 -4.08
N THR A 323 17.24 -14.56 -2.96
CA THR A 323 16.74 -13.71 -1.87
C THR A 323 17.30 -12.31 -2.05
N LEU A 324 16.43 -11.29 -2.03
CA LEU A 324 16.77 -9.86 -2.06
C LEU A 324 16.46 -9.19 -0.73
N PHE A 325 17.35 -8.31 -0.29
CA PHE A 325 17.19 -7.47 0.87
C PHE A 325 17.66 -6.05 0.54
N SER A 326 16.76 -5.06 0.59
CA SER A 326 17.01 -3.70 0.12
C SER A 326 17.09 -2.69 1.27
N CYS A 327 17.50 -3.14 2.45
CA CYS A 327 17.76 -2.31 3.61
C CYS A 327 19.16 -2.61 4.15
N ALA A 328 20.07 -1.66 3.99
CA ALA A 328 21.42 -1.79 4.52
C ALA A 328 21.45 -1.50 6.02
N ASN A 329 22.45 -2.06 6.71
CA ASN A 329 22.63 -1.91 8.15
C ASN A 329 21.36 -2.23 8.96
N TYR A 330 20.69 -3.34 8.63
CA TYR A 330 19.36 -3.64 9.14
C TYR A 330 19.33 -3.55 10.68
N VAL A 331 18.34 -2.83 11.20
CA VAL A 331 18.11 -2.53 12.63
C VAL A 331 19.32 -1.97 13.41
N GLY A 332 20.40 -1.59 12.73
CA GLY A 332 21.67 -1.17 13.36
C GLY A 332 22.44 -2.31 14.03
N GLU A 333 22.05 -3.56 13.81
CA GLU A 333 22.70 -4.75 14.41
C GLU A 333 23.42 -5.59 13.35
N PHE A 334 22.99 -5.50 12.09
CA PHE A 334 23.59 -6.21 10.97
C PHE A 334 24.50 -5.25 10.18
N ASP A 335 25.64 -5.74 9.67
CA ASP A 335 26.51 -5.00 8.72
C ASP A 335 26.22 -5.40 7.26
N ASN A 336 24.94 -5.70 6.96
CA ASN A 336 24.54 -6.14 5.64
C ASN A 336 24.47 -4.97 4.64
N THR A 337 24.80 -5.27 3.39
CA THR A 337 24.58 -4.40 2.24
C THR A 337 23.12 -4.54 1.77
N ALA A 338 22.60 -3.54 1.07
CA ALA A 338 21.32 -3.61 0.36
C ALA A 338 21.54 -3.94 -1.11
N ALA A 339 20.59 -4.64 -1.74
CA ALA A 339 20.59 -4.85 -3.19
C ALA A 339 19.20 -4.68 -3.79
N VAL A 340 19.18 -4.34 -5.08
CA VAL A 340 18.03 -4.48 -5.98
C VAL A 340 18.45 -5.27 -7.20
N MET A 341 17.50 -5.99 -7.81
CA MET A 341 17.72 -6.73 -9.05
C MET A 341 17.18 -5.93 -10.22
N LEU A 342 18.00 -5.74 -11.25
CA LEU A 342 17.58 -5.16 -12.52
C LEU A 342 17.28 -6.31 -13.47
N VAL A 343 16.11 -6.30 -14.11
CA VAL A 343 15.73 -7.27 -15.14
C VAL A 343 15.54 -6.50 -16.44
N ASP A 344 16.30 -6.87 -17.48
CA ASP A 344 16.22 -6.25 -18.79
C ASP A 344 15.17 -6.91 -19.69
N ALA A 345 14.94 -6.33 -20.88
CA ALA A 345 13.92 -6.78 -21.83
C ALA A 345 14.15 -8.23 -22.33
N GLU A 346 15.39 -8.70 -22.28
CA GLU A 346 15.81 -10.05 -22.63
C GLU A 346 15.76 -11.02 -21.43
N MET A 347 15.13 -10.61 -20.32
CA MET A 347 14.99 -11.38 -19.08
C MET A 347 16.34 -11.74 -18.43
N GLN A 348 17.42 -11.03 -18.77
CA GLN A 348 18.68 -11.13 -18.04
C GLN A 348 18.62 -10.24 -16.81
N HIS A 349 19.23 -10.71 -15.72
CA HIS A 349 19.23 -9.96 -14.47
C HIS A 349 20.64 -9.68 -13.94
N THR A 350 20.78 -8.47 -13.38
CA THR A 350 21.97 -8.01 -12.67
C THR A 350 21.57 -7.41 -11.32
N PHE A 351 22.54 -7.11 -10.45
CA PHE A 351 22.26 -6.52 -9.14
C PHE A 351 22.97 -5.18 -8.98
N VAL A 352 22.27 -4.22 -8.39
CA VAL A 352 22.85 -2.96 -7.90
C VAL A 352 22.87 -3.03 -6.38
N THR A 353 24.06 -2.95 -5.81
CA THR A 353 24.27 -2.98 -4.35
C THR A 353 24.59 -1.60 -3.78
N TYR A 354 24.15 -1.31 -2.56
CA TYR A 354 24.39 -0.04 -1.88
C TYR A 354 24.38 -0.20 -0.36
N ARG A 355 24.97 0.78 0.34
CA ARG A 355 24.96 0.88 1.80
C ARG A 355 24.28 2.17 2.24
#